data_AF-A0A0G1QXQ7-F1
#
_entry.id   AF-A0A0G1QXQ7-F1
#
_cell.length_a   1.000
_cell.length_b   1.000
_cell.length_c   1.000
_cell.angle_alpha   90.00
_cell.angle_beta   90.00
_cell.angle_gamma   90.00
#
_symmetry.space_group_name_H-M   'P 1'
#
loop_
_entity.id
_entity.type
_entity.pdbx_description
1 polymer ?
#
loop_
_entity_poly.entity_id
_entity_poly.type
_entity_poly.pdbx_seq_one_letter_code
_entity_poly.pdbx_strand_id
1 'polypeptide(L)'
;MPKGSLKQFLLDHNKKQSSLFISPDAALQRRLYRAKFPTEIAALKCMDGRLNLPLMTNTPPGIILPFRNIGGIFDVGWPFFGSLLIDFANYAVRKGRHGLIFVTYHWSKGDMHRGCKGFKYETDAARVYTKELRKEIEDVFGAGRSVIYPIQVGVETDEDALVLHGNDGEILDLATASLKTEEDILKAIERLFPDMPDRIRKDLVPLLIGNIAHISYIRSSGRPLEEAQHKEQILAIGRGFDWLHLPNKALIVGPYSYDLEKPISTAARLLQGNLAEGRIPKNEGLVLLASASFRDEAGPERIWAAKKAQSLAKLALKVIRQDVPELEDEFDVLVGTMNLNTRLFTPIEQ
;
A
#
# COMPACT_ATOMS: atom_id res chain seq x y z
N MET A 1 10.66 -7.47 -23.49
CA MET A 1 12.04 -7.45 -22.92
C MET A 1 12.50 -8.90 -22.69
N PRO A 2 13.79 -9.30 -22.75
CA PRO A 2 14.20 -10.70 -22.54
C PRO A 2 14.24 -11.15 -21.05
N LYS A 3 14.08 -12.45 -20.72
CA LYS A 3 14.24 -13.01 -19.36
C LYS A 3 15.60 -12.58 -18.80
N GLY A 4 15.63 -11.96 -17.60
CA GLY A 4 16.81 -11.29 -17.02
C GLY A 4 16.78 -9.75 -17.12
N SER A 5 16.15 -9.19 -18.15
CA SER A 5 15.95 -7.72 -18.25
C SER A 5 14.96 -7.18 -17.23
N LEU A 6 13.96 -7.98 -16.79
CA LEU A 6 12.98 -7.54 -15.80
C LEU A 6 13.61 -7.39 -14.41
N LYS A 7 14.48 -8.32 -13.98
CA LYS A 7 15.24 -8.18 -12.74
C LYS A 7 16.11 -6.92 -12.78
N GLN A 8 16.85 -6.73 -13.87
CA GLN A 8 17.71 -5.56 -14.02
C GLN A 8 16.90 -4.26 -13.99
N PHE A 9 15.77 -4.21 -14.72
CA PHE A 9 14.81 -3.11 -14.67
C PHE A 9 14.35 -2.82 -13.24
N LEU A 10 14.00 -3.85 -12.45
CA LEU A 10 13.57 -3.67 -11.07
C LEU A 10 14.66 -3.08 -10.19
N LEU A 11 15.91 -3.52 -10.35
CA LEU A 11 17.04 -3.00 -9.60
C LEU A 11 17.34 -1.54 -9.97
N ASP A 12 17.32 -1.21 -11.26
CA ASP A 12 17.58 0.15 -11.73
C ASP A 12 16.44 1.11 -11.35
N HIS A 13 15.19 0.65 -11.46
CA HIS A 13 14.03 1.39 -10.99
C HIS A 13 14.12 1.63 -9.47
N ASN A 14 14.43 0.61 -8.67
CA ASN A 14 14.59 0.80 -7.23
C ASN A 14 15.74 1.78 -6.90
N LYS A 15 16.91 1.68 -7.55
CA LYS A 15 18.02 2.61 -7.36
C LYS A 15 17.60 4.05 -7.65
N LYS A 16 16.86 4.28 -8.75
CA LYS A 16 16.31 5.59 -9.10
C LYS A 16 15.31 6.09 -8.06
N GLN A 17 14.39 5.24 -7.59
CA GLN A 17 13.43 5.63 -6.56
C GLN A 17 14.13 5.93 -5.22
N SER A 18 15.14 5.14 -4.87
CA SER A 18 15.93 5.35 -3.66
C SER A 18 16.70 6.67 -3.72
N SER A 19 17.37 6.99 -4.84
CA SER A 19 18.10 8.26 -4.98
C SER A 19 17.18 9.48 -4.89
N LEU A 20 15.99 9.42 -5.50
CA LEU A 20 14.96 10.45 -5.35
C LEU A 20 14.47 10.56 -3.91
N PHE A 21 14.27 9.42 -3.24
CA PHE A 21 13.80 9.38 -1.86
C PHE A 21 14.82 10.00 -0.89
N ILE A 22 16.11 9.70 -1.02
CA ILE A 22 17.16 10.17 -0.10
C ILE A 22 17.75 11.53 -0.46
N SER A 23 17.30 12.16 -1.56
CA SER A 23 17.81 13.48 -1.95
C SER A 23 17.67 14.49 -0.80
N PRO A 24 18.62 15.44 -0.65
CA PRO A 24 18.56 16.43 0.42
C PRO A 24 17.21 17.17 0.48
N ASP A 25 16.68 17.57 -0.68
CA ASP A 25 15.41 18.27 -0.78
C ASP A 25 14.24 17.40 -0.30
N ALA A 26 14.15 16.15 -0.77
CA ALA A 26 13.09 15.24 -0.34
C ALA A 26 13.17 14.93 1.17
N ALA A 27 14.39 14.78 1.69
CA ALA A 27 14.63 14.57 3.12
C ALA A 27 14.19 15.79 3.96
N LEU A 28 14.55 17.00 3.54
CA LEU A 28 14.16 18.24 4.23
C LEU A 28 12.65 18.49 4.12
N GLN A 29 12.03 18.25 2.97
CA GLN A 29 10.58 18.36 2.79
C GLN A 29 9.81 17.43 3.75
N ARG A 30 10.24 16.16 3.88
CA ARG A 30 9.65 15.23 4.87
C ARG A 30 9.81 15.72 6.30
N ARG A 31 10.98 16.25 6.66
CA ARG A 31 11.25 16.77 8.02
C ARG A 31 10.37 17.99 8.31
N LEU A 32 10.29 18.93 7.38
CA LEU A 32 9.43 20.11 7.47
C LEU A 32 7.96 19.71 7.60
N TYR A 33 7.50 18.77 6.76
CA TYR A 33 6.14 18.25 6.84
C TYR A 33 5.86 17.65 8.21
N ARG A 34 6.72 16.76 8.72
CA ARG A 34 6.54 16.13 10.05
C ARG A 34 6.63 17.12 11.22
N ALA A 35 7.36 18.23 11.06
CA ALA A 35 7.40 19.29 12.06
C ALA A 35 6.09 20.07 12.09
N LYS A 36 5.50 20.33 10.91
CA LYS A 36 4.22 21.03 10.78
C LYS A 36 3.02 20.14 11.11
N PHE A 37 3.06 18.87 10.73
CA PHE A 37 2.00 17.86 10.84
C PHE A 37 2.59 16.57 11.46
N PRO A 38 2.64 16.48 12.79
CA PRO A 38 3.32 15.42 13.51
C PRO A 38 2.53 14.11 13.65
N THR A 39 1.24 14.05 13.27
CA THR A 39 0.49 12.78 13.30
C THR A 39 1.16 11.74 12.40
N GLU A 40 1.44 10.57 12.95
CA GLU A 40 1.97 9.44 12.19
C GLU A 40 0.86 8.81 11.37
N ILE A 41 1.12 8.48 10.10
CA ILE A 41 0.07 7.99 9.19
C ILE A 41 0.46 6.61 8.66
N ALA A 42 -0.44 5.65 8.81
CA ALA A 42 -0.37 4.35 8.16
C ALA A 42 -1.53 4.15 7.19
N ALA A 43 -1.33 3.35 6.15
CA ALA A 43 -2.37 2.99 5.21
C ALA A 43 -2.38 1.49 4.96
N LEU A 44 -3.45 0.83 5.37
CA LEU A 44 -3.77 -0.56 5.03
C LEU A 44 -4.48 -0.56 3.68
N LYS A 45 -3.79 -1.04 2.65
CA LYS A 45 -4.28 -0.93 1.26
C LYS A 45 -4.08 -2.17 0.42
N CYS A 46 -4.84 -2.22 -0.66
CA CYS A 46 -4.65 -3.22 -1.71
C CYS A 46 -3.25 -3.12 -2.33
N MET A 47 -2.79 -4.22 -2.90
CA MET A 47 -1.57 -4.28 -3.70
C MET A 47 -1.66 -3.51 -5.02
N ASP A 48 -2.86 -3.11 -5.44
CA ASP A 48 -3.10 -2.37 -6.68
C ASP A 48 -2.12 -1.19 -6.83
N GLY A 49 -1.42 -1.17 -7.98
CA GLY A 49 -0.38 -0.18 -8.27
C GLY A 49 -0.90 1.25 -8.32
N ARG A 50 -2.19 1.45 -8.63
CA ARG A 50 -2.85 2.76 -8.72
C ARG A 50 -3.05 3.42 -7.36
N LEU A 51 -3.05 2.64 -6.26
CA LEU A 51 -3.22 3.17 -4.90
C LEU A 51 -1.93 3.81 -4.36
N ASN A 52 -1.49 4.91 -4.97
CA ASN A 52 -0.33 5.68 -4.56
C ASN A 52 -0.72 6.89 -3.71
N LEU A 53 -1.17 6.65 -2.47
CA LEU A 53 -1.68 7.71 -1.58
C LEU A 53 -0.78 8.95 -1.47
N PRO A 54 0.56 8.86 -1.30
CA PRO A 54 1.40 10.06 -1.28
C PRO A 54 1.26 10.93 -2.54
N LEU A 55 1.16 10.32 -3.72
CA LEU A 55 0.90 11.05 -4.97
C LEU A 55 -0.51 11.64 -4.94
N MET A 56 -1.51 10.81 -4.62
CA MET A 56 -2.93 11.20 -4.61
C MET A 56 -3.23 12.33 -3.63
N THR A 57 -2.47 12.47 -2.55
CA THR A 57 -2.63 13.52 -1.53
C THR A 57 -1.54 14.59 -1.60
N ASN A 58 -0.75 14.64 -2.69
CA ASN A 58 0.39 15.55 -2.86
C ASN A 58 1.30 15.65 -1.62
N THR A 59 1.52 14.51 -0.97
CA THR A 59 2.24 14.39 0.29
C THR A 59 3.63 13.83 0.03
N PRO A 60 4.69 14.35 0.67
CA PRO A 60 6.03 13.82 0.50
C PRO A 60 6.09 12.29 0.71
N PRO A 61 6.68 11.51 -0.23
CA PRO A 61 6.83 10.07 -0.06
C PRO A 61 7.49 9.71 1.28
N GLY A 62 6.99 8.70 1.99
CA GLY A 62 7.52 8.30 3.31
C GLY A 62 6.89 9.01 4.52
N ILE A 63 5.93 9.90 4.30
CA ILE A 63 5.04 10.38 5.37
C ILE A 63 3.97 9.32 5.70
N ILE A 64 3.27 8.83 4.68
CA ILE A 64 2.30 7.74 4.80
C ILE A 64 3.06 6.41 4.75
N LEU A 65 2.93 5.58 5.79
CA LEU A 65 3.48 4.23 5.86
C LEU A 65 2.51 3.21 5.26
N PRO A 66 2.79 2.62 4.08
CA PRO A 66 1.88 1.66 3.47
C PRO A 66 2.08 0.25 4.02
N PHE A 67 0.97 -0.46 4.20
CA PHE A 67 0.87 -1.90 4.29
C PHE A 67 0.07 -2.37 3.09
N ARG A 68 0.66 -3.26 2.27
CA ARG A 68 0.06 -3.71 1.00
C ARG A 68 -0.22 -5.21 1.07
N ASN A 69 -1.46 -5.60 0.84
CA ASN A 69 -1.82 -7.00 0.64
C ASN A 69 -2.80 -7.14 -0.51
N ILE A 70 -2.93 -8.35 -1.07
CA ILE A 70 -3.98 -8.63 -2.05
C ILE A 70 -5.36 -8.32 -1.44
N GLY A 71 -6.17 -7.55 -2.18
CA GLY A 71 -7.47 -7.06 -1.71
C GLY A 71 -7.42 -6.00 -0.60
N GLY A 72 -6.27 -5.74 0.02
CA GLY A 72 -6.22 -4.98 1.27
C GLY A 72 -6.78 -5.80 2.45
N ILE A 73 -6.64 -7.12 2.38
CA ILE A 73 -7.06 -8.06 3.43
C ILE A 73 -5.94 -8.18 4.46
N PHE A 74 -6.25 -7.95 5.73
CA PHE A 74 -5.34 -8.02 6.86
C PHE A 74 -5.99 -8.79 8.01
N ASP A 75 -5.19 -9.47 8.81
CA ASP A 75 -5.65 -10.17 10.01
C ASP A 75 -4.98 -9.55 11.23
N VAL A 76 -5.73 -8.76 12.01
CA VAL A 76 -5.22 -8.08 13.21
C VAL A 76 -4.72 -9.08 14.25
N GLY A 77 -5.31 -10.27 14.33
CA GLY A 77 -4.90 -11.34 15.24
C GLY A 77 -3.63 -12.07 14.81
N TRP A 78 -3.19 -11.91 13.56
CA TRP A 78 -1.97 -12.55 13.07
C TRP A 78 -0.73 -11.97 13.79
N PRO A 79 0.09 -12.79 14.48
CA PRO A 79 1.14 -12.28 15.36
C PRO A 79 2.11 -11.30 14.70
N PHE A 80 2.48 -11.55 13.43
CA PHE A 80 3.40 -10.65 12.74
C PHE A 80 2.74 -9.33 12.31
N PHE A 81 1.47 -9.33 11.90
CA PHE A 81 0.81 -8.08 11.54
C PHE A 81 0.43 -7.27 12.78
N GLY A 82 -0.12 -7.94 13.79
CA GLY A 82 -0.41 -7.33 15.09
C GLY A 82 0.82 -6.67 15.72
N SER A 83 1.99 -7.32 15.69
CA SER A 83 3.23 -6.72 16.21
C SER A 83 3.61 -5.44 15.46
N LEU A 84 3.39 -5.37 14.14
CA LEU A 84 3.68 -4.17 13.36
C LEU A 84 2.74 -3.01 13.67
N LEU A 85 1.46 -3.29 13.92
CA LEU A 85 0.51 -2.26 14.36
C LEU A 85 0.86 -1.75 15.76
N ILE A 86 1.23 -2.65 16.67
CA ILE A 86 1.71 -2.30 18.01
C ILE A 86 2.99 -1.45 17.92
N ASP A 87 3.93 -1.81 17.05
CA ASP A 87 5.16 -1.03 16.84
C ASP A 87 4.88 0.36 16.28
N PHE A 88 3.93 0.48 15.35
CA PHE A 88 3.46 1.77 14.83
C PHE A 88 2.85 2.63 15.95
N ALA A 89 1.96 2.07 16.76
CA ALA A 89 1.34 2.77 17.88
C ALA A 89 2.37 3.19 18.94
N ASN A 90 3.24 2.27 19.35
CA ASN A 90 4.31 2.53 20.30
C ASN A 90 5.29 3.59 19.77
N TYR A 91 5.56 3.61 18.47
CA TYR A 91 6.38 4.65 17.86
C TYR A 91 5.72 6.03 17.99
N ALA A 92 4.43 6.15 17.70
CA ALA A 92 3.69 7.40 17.87
C ALA A 92 3.73 7.87 19.34
N VAL A 93 3.42 6.97 20.29
CA VAL A 93 3.43 7.26 21.74
C VAL A 93 4.81 7.71 22.21
N ARG A 94 5.88 6.98 21.88
CA ARG A 94 7.26 7.35 22.26
C ARG A 94 7.69 8.72 21.75
N LYS A 95 7.07 9.19 20.66
CA LYS A 95 7.32 10.52 20.09
C LYS A 95 6.37 11.60 20.60
N GLY A 96 5.43 11.27 21.50
CA GLY A 96 4.38 12.18 21.95
C GLY A 96 3.42 12.59 20.83
N ARG A 97 3.16 11.67 19.88
CA ARG A 97 2.38 11.89 18.66
C ARG A 97 1.13 11.02 18.66
N HIS A 98 0.14 11.44 17.89
CA HIS A 98 -1.00 10.62 17.51
C HIS A 98 -0.68 9.75 16.29
N GLY A 99 -1.47 8.71 16.07
CA GLY A 99 -1.45 7.89 14.86
C GLY A 99 -2.79 7.90 14.16
N LEU A 100 -2.77 7.99 12.84
CA LEU A 100 -3.92 7.88 11.95
C LEU A 100 -3.74 6.67 11.04
N ILE A 101 -4.73 5.79 10.97
CA ILE A 101 -4.69 4.58 10.13
C ILE A 101 -5.78 4.65 9.09
N PHE A 102 -5.40 4.71 7.81
CA PHE A 102 -6.34 4.57 6.70
C PHE A 102 -6.58 3.08 6.44
N VAL A 103 -7.81 2.64 6.62
CA VAL A 103 -8.28 1.30 6.26
C VAL A 103 -9.00 1.41 4.92
N THR A 104 -8.35 0.95 3.85
CA THR A 104 -8.75 1.34 2.50
C THR A 104 -9.37 0.21 1.68
N TYR A 105 -10.42 0.55 0.93
CA TYR A 105 -10.93 -0.24 -0.19
C TYR A 105 -10.88 0.59 -1.46
N HIS A 106 -11.02 -0.03 -2.64
CA HIS A 106 -10.99 0.72 -3.90
C HIS A 106 -11.95 0.15 -4.95
N TRP A 107 -12.35 1.02 -5.88
CA TRP A 107 -13.17 0.69 -7.04
C TRP A 107 -12.85 1.62 -8.21
N SER A 108 -13.39 1.31 -9.39
CA SER A 108 -13.38 2.18 -10.55
C SER A 108 -14.83 2.55 -10.88
N LYS A 109 -15.11 3.84 -11.04
CA LYS A 109 -16.45 4.35 -11.36
C LYS A 109 -16.85 4.04 -12.80
N GLY A 110 -15.90 4.08 -13.73
CA GLY A 110 -16.14 3.88 -15.16
C GLY A 110 -16.21 2.42 -15.61
N ASP A 111 -15.61 1.47 -14.87
CA ASP A 111 -15.72 0.04 -15.17
C ASP A 111 -15.47 -0.81 -13.91
N MET A 112 -16.46 -1.59 -13.52
CA MET A 112 -16.40 -2.50 -12.38
C MET A 112 -15.22 -3.48 -12.47
N HIS A 113 -14.83 -3.94 -13.67
CA HIS A 113 -13.72 -4.88 -13.87
C HIS A 113 -12.35 -4.24 -13.65
N ARG A 114 -12.28 -2.91 -13.51
CA ARG A 114 -11.10 -2.19 -13.02
C ARG A 114 -11.13 -1.97 -11.51
N GLY A 115 -12.10 -2.53 -10.80
CA GLY A 115 -12.18 -2.50 -9.34
C GLY A 115 -11.24 -3.49 -8.65
N CYS A 116 -11.50 -3.76 -7.37
CA CYS A 116 -10.66 -4.65 -6.59
C CYS A 116 -10.86 -6.13 -6.95
N LYS A 117 -9.91 -6.72 -7.68
CA LYS A 117 -9.93 -8.16 -8.01
C LYS A 117 -9.86 -9.06 -6.77
N GLY A 118 -9.23 -8.60 -5.68
CA GLY A 118 -9.16 -9.33 -4.41
C GLY A 118 -10.54 -9.59 -3.77
N PHE A 119 -11.51 -8.74 -4.08
CA PHE A 119 -12.92 -8.90 -3.71
C PHE A 119 -13.80 -9.28 -4.90
N LYS A 120 -13.22 -9.85 -5.98
CA LYS A 120 -13.96 -10.24 -7.19
C LYS A 120 -14.76 -9.09 -7.81
N TYR A 121 -14.24 -7.86 -7.70
CA TYR A 121 -14.89 -6.62 -8.17
C TYR A 121 -16.14 -6.20 -7.38
N GLU A 122 -16.49 -6.92 -6.31
CA GLU A 122 -17.60 -6.60 -5.40
C GLU A 122 -17.21 -5.46 -4.45
N THR A 123 -17.53 -4.23 -4.85
CA THR A 123 -17.15 -3.02 -4.10
C THR A 123 -17.80 -2.98 -2.70
N ASP A 124 -19.05 -3.42 -2.58
CA ASP A 124 -19.75 -3.44 -1.30
C ASP A 124 -19.15 -4.48 -0.34
N ALA A 125 -18.70 -5.64 -0.84
CA ALA A 125 -17.99 -6.62 -0.02
C ALA A 125 -16.68 -6.05 0.54
N ALA A 126 -15.91 -5.34 -0.29
CA ALA A 126 -14.69 -4.66 0.16
C ALA A 126 -14.99 -3.54 1.18
N ARG A 127 -16.10 -2.80 1.00
CA ARG A 127 -16.54 -1.77 1.95
C ARG A 127 -16.96 -2.37 3.29
N VAL A 128 -17.73 -3.45 3.30
CA VAL A 128 -18.13 -4.14 4.54
C VAL A 128 -16.90 -4.64 5.29
N TYR A 129 -16.01 -5.35 4.58
CA TYR A 129 -14.77 -5.87 5.17
C TYR A 129 -13.90 -4.78 5.80
N THR A 130 -13.69 -3.65 5.10
CA THR A 130 -12.86 -2.56 5.63
C THR A 130 -13.50 -1.82 6.80
N LYS A 131 -14.84 -1.80 6.89
CA LYS A 131 -15.56 -1.30 8.07
C LYS A 131 -15.32 -2.18 9.29
N GLU A 132 -15.34 -3.50 9.11
CA GLU A 132 -15.06 -4.49 10.17
C GLU A 132 -13.60 -4.42 10.62
N LEU A 133 -12.65 -4.40 9.68
CA LEU A 133 -11.22 -4.26 9.98
C LEU A 133 -10.92 -2.95 10.73
N ARG A 134 -11.57 -1.84 10.37
CA ARG A 134 -11.46 -0.58 11.14
C ARG A 134 -11.90 -0.80 12.59
N LYS A 135 -13.03 -1.47 12.81
CA LYS A 135 -13.56 -1.75 14.15
C LYS A 135 -12.60 -2.64 14.96
N GLU A 136 -12.02 -3.67 14.37
CA GLU A 136 -11.03 -4.51 15.04
C GLU A 136 -9.81 -3.70 15.53
N ILE A 137 -9.35 -2.75 14.73
CA ILE A 137 -8.25 -1.85 15.12
C ILE A 137 -8.68 -0.93 16.27
N GLU A 138 -9.93 -0.45 16.28
CA GLU A 138 -10.49 0.33 17.40
C GLU A 138 -10.57 -0.49 18.69
N ASP A 139 -10.98 -1.75 18.60
CA ASP A 139 -11.09 -2.66 19.74
C ASP A 139 -9.71 -2.93 20.37
N VAL A 140 -8.64 -2.97 19.56
CA VAL A 140 -7.26 -3.18 20.03
C VAL A 140 -6.63 -1.92 20.63
N PHE A 141 -6.78 -0.76 19.99
CA PHE A 141 -6.08 0.47 20.42
C PHE A 141 -6.94 1.42 21.27
N GLY A 142 -8.19 1.05 21.54
CA GLY A 142 -9.08 1.69 22.49
C GLY A 142 -10.23 2.45 21.80
N ALA A 143 -11.45 2.17 22.25
CA ALA A 143 -12.69 2.76 21.73
C ALA A 143 -12.77 4.30 21.87
N GLY A 144 -11.98 4.89 22.76
CA GLY A 144 -11.88 6.35 22.92
C GLY A 144 -11.04 7.04 21.83
N ARG A 145 -10.36 6.28 20.95
CA ARG A 145 -9.58 6.76 19.78
C ARG A 145 -8.63 7.92 20.10
N SER A 146 -8.12 7.97 21.32
CA SER A 146 -7.39 9.14 21.84
C SER A 146 -5.96 9.23 21.33
N VAL A 147 -5.36 8.10 20.95
CA VAL A 147 -3.97 8.03 20.47
C VAL A 147 -3.90 7.53 19.04
N ILE A 148 -4.56 6.40 18.75
CA ILE A 148 -4.64 5.80 17.41
C ILE A 148 -6.07 5.95 16.92
N TYR A 149 -6.22 6.59 15.76
CA TYR A 149 -7.51 6.87 15.16
C TYR A 149 -7.57 6.19 13.79
N PRO A 150 -8.26 5.04 13.65
CA PRO A 150 -8.46 4.41 12.35
C PRO A 150 -9.68 5.03 11.64
N ILE A 151 -9.56 5.27 10.33
CA ILE A 151 -10.69 5.67 9.48
C ILE A 151 -10.82 4.74 8.28
N GLN A 152 -12.06 4.50 7.87
CA GLN A 152 -12.33 3.81 6.62
C GLN A 152 -12.29 4.82 5.47
N VAL A 153 -11.52 4.50 4.42
CA VAL A 153 -11.34 5.36 3.25
C VAL A 153 -11.57 4.55 1.98
N GLY A 154 -12.54 4.96 1.19
CA GLY A 154 -12.72 4.51 -0.18
C GLY A 154 -11.75 5.23 -1.12
N VAL A 155 -11.22 4.52 -2.11
CA VAL A 155 -10.42 5.08 -3.19
C VAL A 155 -11.07 4.80 -4.55
N GLU A 156 -11.56 5.84 -5.20
CA GLU A 156 -12.02 5.77 -6.59
C GLU A 156 -10.79 5.94 -7.50
N THR A 157 -10.51 4.94 -8.34
CA THR A 157 -9.23 4.86 -9.08
C THR A 157 -9.21 5.56 -10.42
N ASP A 158 -10.34 6.05 -10.94
CA ASP A 158 -10.37 6.73 -12.23
C ASP A 158 -9.89 8.18 -12.08
N GLU A 159 -10.41 8.86 -11.06
CA GLU A 159 -10.06 10.25 -10.71
C GLU A 159 -9.07 10.35 -9.55
N ASP A 160 -8.64 9.21 -8.99
CA ASP A 160 -7.81 9.13 -7.79
C ASP A 160 -8.46 9.84 -6.59
N ALA A 161 -9.79 9.72 -6.45
CA ALA A 161 -10.55 10.43 -5.43
C ALA A 161 -10.71 9.63 -4.13
N LEU A 162 -10.56 10.31 -2.99
CA LEU A 162 -10.80 9.71 -1.68
C LEU A 162 -12.25 9.95 -1.21
N VAL A 163 -12.81 8.92 -0.57
CA VAL A 163 -14.12 8.95 0.08
C VAL A 163 -13.95 8.56 1.54
N LEU A 164 -14.17 9.50 2.46
CA LEU A 164 -14.00 9.26 3.89
C LEU A 164 -15.34 8.85 4.52
N HIS A 165 -15.31 7.83 5.36
CA HIS A 165 -16.48 7.32 6.08
C HIS A 165 -16.40 7.76 7.54
N GLY A 166 -17.39 8.53 7.98
CA GLY A 166 -17.53 9.04 9.34
C GLY A 166 -18.09 8.02 10.33
N ASN A 167 -18.19 8.43 11.59
CA ASN A 167 -18.63 7.55 12.67
C ASN A 167 -20.11 7.14 12.55
N ASP A 168 -20.96 8.07 12.10
CA ASP A 168 -22.42 7.88 12.04
C ASP A 168 -22.93 7.50 10.65
N GLY A 169 -22.05 6.95 9.81
CA GLY A 169 -22.37 6.61 8.41
C GLY A 169 -22.40 7.80 7.47
N GLU A 170 -22.09 9.02 7.94
CA GLU A 170 -21.80 10.15 7.07
C GLU A 170 -20.63 9.80 6.12
N ILE A 171 -20.72 10.28 4.89
CA ILE A 171 -19.71 10.06 3.85
C ILE A 171 -19.28 11.40 3.28
N LEU A 172 -17.97 11.60 3.18
CA LEU A 172 -17.38 12.74 2.50
C LEU A 172 -16.65 12.26 1.24
N ASP A 173 -17.25 12.51 0.07
CA ASP A 173 -16.64 12.26 -1.23
C ASP A 173 -15.92 13.52 -1.74
N LEU A 174 -14.59 13.47 -1.81
CA LEU A 174 -13.79 14.62 -2.23
C LEU A 174 -13.91 14.95 -3.72
N ALA A 175 -14.42 14.04 -4.55
CA ALA A 175 -14.64 14.31 -5.97
C ALA A 175 -15.81 15.27 -6.21
N THR A 176 -16.78 15.32 -5.28
CA THR A 176 -18.04 16.04 -5.41
C THR A 176 -18.26 17.08 -4.32
N ALA A 177 -17.53 17.00 -3.20
CA ALA A 177 -17.63 17.96 -2.12
C ALA A 177 -17.22 19.37 -2.57
N SER A 178 -18.05 20.36 -2.25
CA SER A 178 -17.78 21.78 -2.53
C SER A 178 -16.95 22.43 -1.41
N LEU A 179 -15.73 21.94 -1.20
CA LEU A 179 -14.80 22.44 -0.18
C LEU A 179 -13.77 23.37 -0.84
N LYS A 180 -13.85 24.68 -0.54
CA LYS A 180 -13.02 25.69 -1.21
C LYS A 180 -11.89 26.23 -0.33
N THR A 181 -12.07 26.17 0.98
CA THR A 181 -11.14 26.73 1.96
C THR A 181 -10.68 25.67 2.95
N GLU A 182 -9.54 25.94 3.61
CA GLU A 182 -9.05 25.12 4.72
C GLU A 182 -10.09 24.99 5.85
N GLU A 183 -10.84 26.07 6.11
CA GLU A 183 -11.89 26.12 7.12
C GLU A 183 -13.09 25.23 6.75
N ASP A 184 -13.50 25.20 5.48
CA ASP A 184 -14.56 24.29 5.02
C ASP A 184 -14.18 22.83 5.25
N ILE A 185 -12.92 22.49 4.96
CA ILE A 185 -12.39 21.13 5.13
C ILE A 185 -12.34 20.75 6.60
N LEU A 186 -11.85 21.66 7.46
CA LEU A 186 -11.81 21.42 8.91
C LEU A 186 -13.22 21.18 9.47
N LYS A 187 -14.20 22.02 9.12
CA LYS A 187 -15.61 21.85 9.53
C LYS A 187 -16.18 20.52 9.04
N ALA A 188 -15.86 20.11 7.81
CA ALA A 188 -16.30 18.82 7.29
C ALA A 188 -15.69 17.65 8.09
N ILE A 189 -14.41 17.72 8.47
CA ILE A 189 -13.75 16.72 9.32
C ILE A 189 -14.37 16.69 10.72
N GLU A 190 -14.65 17.84 11.33
CA GLU A 190 -15.26 17.93 12.67
C GLU A 190 -16.65 17.30 12.71
N ARG A 191 -17.46 17.50 11.66
CA ARG A 191 -18.76 16.84 11.52
C ARG A 191 -18.61 15.34 11.30
N LEU A 192 -17.69 14.93 10.44
CA LEU A 192 -17.48 13.53 10.08
C LEU A 192 -16.90 12.69 11.24
N PHE A 193 -16.06 13.32 12.07
CA PHE A 193 -15.33 12.70 13.18
C PHE A 193 -15.33 13.59 14.45
N PRO A 194 -16.48 13.70 15.14
CA PRO A 194 -16.66 14.61 16.29
C PRO A 194 -15.82 14.25 17.52
N ASP A 195 -15.30 13.04 17.60
CA ASP A 195 -14.41 12.52 18.65
C ASP A 195 -12.92 12.50 18.24
N MET A 196 -12.59 12.80 16.98
CA MET A 196 -11.20 12.83 16.52
C MET A 196 -10.39 13.92 17.24
N PRO A 197 -9.21 13.61 17.81
CA PRO A 197 -8.37 14.62 18.44
C PRO A 197 -8.04 15.79 17.50
N ASP A 198 -8.11 17.03 18.02
CA ASP A 198 -7.88 18.26 17.25
C ASP A 198 -6.59 18.25 16.43
N ARG A 199 -5.53 17.63 16.98
CA ARG A 199 -4.25 17.47 16.28
C ARG A 199 -4.40 16.62 15.01
N ILE A 200 -5.11 15.49 15.10
CA ILE A 200 -5.33 14.61 13.95
C ILE A 200 -6.20 15.32 12.92
N ARG A 201 -7.25 16.05 13.34
CA ARG A 201 -8.09 16.84 12.42
C ARG A 201 -7.26 17.82 11.61
N LYS A 202 -6.43 18.63 12.28
CA LYS A 202 -5.54 19.61 11.63
C LYS A 202 -4.53 18.95 10.70
N ASP A 203 -4.04 17.77 11.05
CA ASP A 203 -3.05 17.04 10.24
C ASP A 203 -3.68 16.29 9.06
N LEU A 204 -4.98 16.00 9.10
CA LEU A 204 -5.72 15.40 8.00
C LEU A 204 -6.05 16.41 6.90
N VAL A 205 -6.31 17.67 7.26
CA VAL A 205 -6.61 18.78 6.32
C VAL A 205 -5.64 18.85 5.13
N PRO A 206 -4.30 18.90 5.29
CA PRO A 206 -3.40 18.98 4.14
C PRO A 206 -3.49 17.78 3.19
N LEU A 207 -3.86 16.59 3.68
CA LEU A 207 -4.08 15.41 2.84
C LEU A 207 -5.30 15.59 1.94
N LEU A 208 -6.40 16.13 2.49
CA LEU A 208 -7.64 16.35 1.75
C LEU A 208 -7.49 17.49 0.74
N ILE A 209 -6.82 18.60 1.10
CA ILE A 209 -6.43 19.67 0.16
C ILE A 209 -5.63 19.08 -0.99
N GLY A 210 -4.60 18.28 -0.67
CA GLY A 210 -3.75 17.65 -1.66
C GLY A 210 -4.54 16.75 -2.61
N ASN A 211 -5.53 16.01 -2.12
CA ASN A 211 -6.37 15.16 -2.96
C ASN A 211 -7.36 15.93 -3.83
N ILE A 212 -8.00 16.99 -3.31
CA ILE A 212 -8.87 17.86 -4.11
C ILE A 212 -8.08 18.50 -5.27
N ALA A 213 -6.86 18.96 -5.00
CA ALA A 213 -5.98 19.49 -6.03
C ALA A 213 -5.56 18.41 -7.06
N HIS A 214 -5.25 17.20 -6.60
CA HIS A 214 -4.91 16.07 -7.47
C HIS A 214 -6.07 15.65 -8.37
N ILE A 215 -7.29 15.54 -7.84
CA ILE A 215 -8.50 15.24 -8.63
C ILE A 215 -8.69 16.29 -9.73
N SER A 216 -8.52 17.56 -9.39
CA SER A 216 -8.63 18.67 -10.36
C SER A 216 -7.57 18.55 -11.47
N TYR A 217 -6.33 18.20 -11.10
CA TYR A 217 -5.27 17.91 -12.04
C TYR A 217 -5.62 16.73 -12.96
N ILE A 218 -6.06 15.59 -12.42
CA ILE A 218 -6.44 14.40 -13.20
C ILE A 218 -7.52 14.75 -14.22
N ARG A 219 -8.61 15.41 -13.79
CA ARG A 219 -9.70 15.86 -14.68
C ARG A 219 -9.21 16.78 -15.80
N SER A 220 -8.28 17.69 -15.50
CA SER A 220 -7.75 18.64 -16.49
C SER A 220 -6.71 18.04 -17.43
N SER A 221 -5.97 17.02 -16.97
CA SER A 221 -4.85 16.42 -17.71
C SER A 221 -5.29 15.49 -18.84
N GLY A 222 -6.56 15.08 -18.87
CA GLY A 222 -7.03 14.06 -19.81
C GLY A 222 -6.27 12.74 -19.68
N ARG A 223 -5.76 12.42 -18.47
CA ARG A 223 -5.00 11.19 -18.20
C ARG A 223 -5.76 9.99 -18.80
N PRO A 224 -5.13 9.20 -19.69
CA PRO A 224 -5.76 7.99 -20.17
C PRO A 224 -6.06 7.11 -18.96
N LEU A 225 -7.28 6.60 -18.88
CA LEU A 225 -7.59 5.61 -17.85
C LEU A 225 -6.67 4.41 -18.09
N GLU A 226 -6.01 3.95 -17.04
CA GLU A 226 -5.15 2.77 -17.11
C GLU A 226 -5.95 1.60 -17.71
N GLU A 227 -5.33 0.87 -18.63
CA GLU A 227 -5.98 -0.26 -19.28
C GLU A 227 -6.50 -1.24 -18.23
N ALA A 228 -7.75 -1.70 -18.41
CA ALA A 228 -8.34 -2.73 -17.56
C ALA A 228 -7.59 -4.08 -17.64
N GLN A 229 -6.78 -4.26 -18.70
CA GLN A 229 -6.01 -5.46 -18.90
C GLN A 229 -4.84 -5.52 -17.93
N HIS A 230 -5.06 -6.27 -16.85
CA HIS A 230 -4.05 -6.81 -15.95
C HIS A 230 -2.91 -7.49 -16.73
N LYS A 231 -1.72 -6.89 -16.67
CA LYS A 231 -0.47 -7.33 -17.34
C LYS A 231 0.66 -7.58 -16.34
N GLU A 232 0.29 -7.90 -15.10
CA GLU A 232 1.27 -8.14 -14.04
C GLU A 232 2.15 -9.32 -14.40
N GLN A 233 3.46 -9.16 -14.17
CA GLN A 233 4.50 -10.14 -14.48
C GLN A 233 5.43 -10.37 -13.27
N ILE A 234 5.15 -9.73 -12.14
CA ILE A 234 5.92 -9.82 -10.90
C ILE A 234 5.02 -10.33 -9.79
N LEU A 235 5.43 -11.40 -9.13
CA LEU A 235 4.90 -11.81 -7.84
C LEU A 235 5.84 -11.31 -6.74
N ALA A 236 5.43 -10.28 -6.02
CA ALA A 236 6.21 -9.69 -4.94
C ALA A 236 5.71 -10.19 -3.58
N ILE A 237 6.58 -10.74 -2.75
CA ILE A 237 6.20 -11.33 -1.45
C ILE A 237 7.02 -10.71 -0.34
N GLY A 238 6.34 -10.29 0.73
CA GLY A 238 6.97 -9.69 1.90
C GLY A 238 6.68 -8.21 2.04
N ARG A 239 7.71 -7.38 2.29
CA ARG A 239 7.55 -5.96 2.64
C ARG A 239 8.54 -5.05 1.94
N GLY A 240 8.21 -3.75 1.93
CA GLY A 240 9.13 -2.70 1.48
C GLY A 240 9.02 -2.37 -0.02
N PHE A 241 7.86 -2.60 -0.63
CA PHE A 241 7.62 -2.39 -2.06
C PHE A 241 7.11 -0.97 -2.38
N ASP A 242 7.43 0.02 -1.56
CA ASP A 242 6.96 1.41 -1.72
C ASP A 242 7.52 2.07 -3.00
N TRP A 243 8.63 1.54 -3.51
CA TRP A 243 9.23 1.96 -4.77
C TRP A 243 8.55 1.29 -5.99
N LEU A 244 7.75 0.24 -5.77
CA LEU A 244 7.08 -0.54 -6.82
C LEU A 244 5.61 -0.08 -6.98
N HIS A 245 5.44 1.23 -7.21
CA HIS A 245 4.17 1.83 -7.62
C HIS A 245 4.11 1.93 -9.14
N LEU A 246 4.05 0.76 -9.78
CA LEU A 246 3.90 0.60 -11.22
C LEU A 246 2.53 -0.03 -11.50
N PRO A 247 1.59 0.69 -12.13
CA PRO A 247 0.29 0.13 -12.53
C PRO A 247 0.47 -1.13 -13.36
N ASN A 248 -0.40 -2.12 -13.16
CA ASN A 248 -0.47 -3.36 -13.95
C ASN A 248 0.86 -4.13 -14.09
N LYS A 249 1.81 -3.99 -13.15
CA LYS A 249 3.14 -4.65 -13.23
C LYS A 249 3.37 -5.73 -12.18
N ALA A 250 2.88 -5.56 -10.96
CA ALA A 250 3.19 -6.43 -9.82
C ALA A 250 1.97 -6.78 -8.97
N LEU A 251 1.88 -8.04 -8.57
CA LEU A 251 0.99 -8.55 -7.53
C LEU A 251 1.80 -8.64 -6.22
N ILE A 252 1.39 -7.92 -5.17
CA ILE A 252 2.11 -7.89 -3.89
C ILE A 252 1.33 -8.63 -2.81
N VAL A 253 1.94 -9.68 -2.27
CA VAL A 253 1.43 -10.45 -1.14
C VAL A 253 2.24 -10.12 0.11
N GLY A 254 1.58 -9.45 1.05
CA GLY A 254 2.15 -9.13 2.35
C GLY A 254 1.96 -10.29 3.34
N PRO A 255 2.89 -10.53 4.28
CA PRO A 255 2.80 -11.62 5.25
C PRO A 255 1.87 -11.24 6.42
N TYR A 256 0.66 -10.77 6.12
CA TYR A 256 -0.25 -10.13 7.07
C TYR A 256 -1.47 -10.96 7.45
N SER A 257 -1.50 -12.24 7.08
CA SER A 257 -2.56 -13.20 7.43
C SER A 257 -1.96 -14.56 7.78
N TYR A 258 -2.70 -15.36 8.56
CA TYR A 258 -2.30 -16.73 8.92
C TYR A 258 -2.19 -17.65 7.69
N ASP A 259 -3.10 -17.48 6.73
CA ASP A 259 -3.12 -18.21 5.47
C ASP A 259 -2.36 -17.39 4.41
N LEU A 260 -1.03 -17.46 4.45
CA LEU A 260 -0.17 -16.81 3.47
C LEU A 260 -0.08 -17.61 2.17
N GLU A 261 -0.37 -18.92 2.19
CA GLU A 261 -0.30 -19.78 1.01
C GLU A 261 -1.41 -19.44 0.01
N LYS A 262 -2.65 -19.24 0.47
CA LYS A 262 -3.78 -18.87 -0.40
C LYS A 262 -3.57 -17.59 -1.23
N PRO A 263 -3.13 -16.44 -0.68
CA PRO A 263 -2.88 -15.25 -1.49
C PRO A 263 -1.70 -15.43 -2.47
N ILE A 264 -0.68 -16.22 -2.12
CA ILE A 264 0.40 -16.59 -3.05
C ILE A 264 -0.16 -17.40 -4.22
N SER A 265 -0.92 -18.46 -3.92
CA SER A 265 -1.60 -19.32 -4.89
C SER A 265 -2.52 -18.52 -5.81
N THR A 266 -3.31 -17.61 -5.23
CA THR A 266 -4.18 -16.70 -5.99
C THR A 266 -3.36 -15.85 -6.96
N ALA A 267 -2.28 -15.21 -6.49
CA ALA A 267 -1.45 -14.38 -7.34
C ALA A 267 -0.73 -15.19 -8.45
N ALA A 268 -0.26 -16.41 -8.15
CA ALA A 268 0.34 -17.29 -9.13
C ALA A 268 -0.65 -17.68 -10.25
N ARG A 269 -1.90 -18.05 -9.91
CA ARG A 269 -2.95 -18.33 -10.91
C ARG A 269 -3.29 -17.12 -11.76
N LEU A 270 -3.25 -15.91 -11.20
CA LEU A 270 -3.43 -14.68 -11.97
C LEU A 270 -2.32 -14.50 -13.02
N LEU A 271 -1.06 -14.77 -12.66
CA LEU A 271 0.05 -14.72 -13.60
C LEU A 271 -0.04 -15.82 -14.67
N GLN A 272 -0.47 -17.02 -14.30
CA GLN A 272 -0.74 -18.10 -15.26
C GLN A 272 -1.79 -17.68 -16.28
N GLY A 273 -2.89 -17.07 -15.85
CA GLY A 273 -3.90 -16.51 -16.74
C GLY A 273 -3.34 -15.45 -17.67
N ASN A 274 -2.54 -14.51 -17.15
CA ASN A 274 -1.89 -13.49 -17.98
C ASN A 274 -0.95 -14.08 -19.05
N LEU A 275 -0.23 -15.16 -18.74
CA LEU A 275 0.61 -15.88 -19.72
C LEU A 275 -0.24 -16.62 -20.76
N ALA A 276 -1.26 -17.36 -20.33
CA ALA A 276 -2.14 -18.13 -21.20
C ALA A 276 -2.88 -17.23 -22.21
N GLU A 277 -3.26 -16.04 -21.80
CA GLU A 277 -3.90 -15.04 -22.64
C GLU A 277 -2.92 -14.22 -23.50
N GLY A 278 -1.61 -14.48 -23.40
CA GLY A 278 -0.58 -13.76 -24.17
C GLY A 278 -0.40 -12.29 -23.77
N ARG A 279 -0.88 -11.89 -22.58
CA ARG A 279 -0.76 -10.52 -22.07
C ARG A 279 0.67 -10.17 -21.67
N ILE A 280 1.48 -11.19 -21.36
CA ILE A 280 2.91 -11.06 -21.07
C ILE A 280 3.66 -11.65 -22.26
N PRO A 281 4.53 -10.87 -22.93
CA PRO A 281 5.37 -11.40 -23.99
C PRO A 281 6.20 -12.59 -23.47
N LYS A 282 6.22 -13.72 -24.20
CA LYS A 282 6.92 -14.94 -23.77
C LYS A 282 8.40 -14.73 -23.45
N ASN A 283 9.03 -13.73 -24.07
CA ASN A 283 10.41 -13.38 -23.80
C ASN A 283 10.62 -12.58 -22.50
N GLU A 284 9.59 -11.97 -21.90
CA GLU A 284 9.71 -11.18 -20.66
C GLU A 284 9.81 -12.04 -19.40
N GLY A 285 9.14 -13.18 -19.40
CA GLY A 285 9.07 -14.10 -18.26
C GLY A 285 8.41 -13.49 -17.03
N LEU A 286 8.49 -14.22 -15.93
CA LEU A 286 7.97 -13.80 -14.63
C LEU A 286 9.11 -13.55 -13.66
N VAL A 287 8.90 -12.65 -12.69
CA VAL A 287 9.83 -12.49 -11.56
C VAL A 287 9.13 -12.77 -10.25
N LEU A 288 9.73 -13.64 -9.44
CA LEU A 288 9.39 -13.82 -8.04
C LEU A 288 10.31 -12.92 -7.22
N LEU A 289 9.76 -11.83 -6.67
CA LEU A 289 10.49 -10.85 -5.88
C LEU A 289 10.18 -11.04 -4.39
N ALA A 290 11.11 -11.59 -3.61
CA ALA A 290 10.96 -11.71 -2.16
C ALA A 290 11.76 -10.63 -1.42
N SER A 291 11.11 -9.91 -0.51
CA SER A 291 11.73 -8.80 0.23
C SER A 291 11.30 -8.78 1.69
N ALA A 292 12.26 -8.52 2.59
CA ALA A 292 11.96 -8.15 3.97
C ALA A 292 12.71 -6.87 4.35
N SER A 293 12.05 -6.07 5.19
CA SER A 293 12.48 -4.72 5.49
C SER A 293 13.20 -4.62 6.83
N PHE A 294 14.21 -3.75 6.93
CA PHE A 294 14.91 -3.41 8.16
C PHE A 294 15.14 -1.88 8.25
N ARG A 295 15.49 -1.37 9.42
CA ARG A 295 15.89 0.03 9.64
C ARG A 295 17.32 0.13 10.14
N ASP A 296 17.70 -0.75 11.06
CA ASP A 296 19.01 -0.71 11.67
C ASP A 296 20.04 -1.46 10.82
N GLU A 297 21.03 -0.73 10.31
CA GLU A 297 22.17 -1.30 9.60
C GLU A 297 23.19 -1.93 10.54
N ALA A 298 23.31 -1.41 11.76
CA ALA A 298 24.30 -1.79 12.76
C ALA A 298 23.66 -2.71 13.81
N GLY A 299 23.10 -3.84 13.37
CA GLY A 299 22.42 -4.78 14.26
C GLY A 299 21.98 -6.08 13.58
N PRO A 300 21.29 -6.97 14.32
CA PRO A 300 20.82 -8.25 13.79
C PRO A 300 19.70 -8.09 12.75
N GLU A 301 19.06 -6.92 12.70
CA GLU A 301 17.86 -6.67 11.91
C GLU A 301 18.05 -6.91 10.41
N ARG A 302 19.19 -6.47 9.84
CA ARG A 302 19.54 -6.69 8.43
C ARG A 302 19.71 -8.18 8.11
N ILE A 303 20.44 -8.92 8.95
CA ILE A 303 20.68 -10.36 8.77
C ILE A 303 19.38 -11.13 8.93
N TRP A 304 18.56 -10.77 9.92
CA TRP A 304 17.25 -11.35 10.13
C TRP A 304 16.29 -11.09 8.96
N ALA A 305 16.29 -9.87 8.42
CA ALA A 305 15.54 -9.53 7.21
C ALA A 305 15.98 -10.42 6.04
N ALA A 306 17.28 -10.68 5.85
CA ALA A 306 17.75 -11.57 4.79
C ALA A 306 17.21 -13.00 4.96
N LYS A 307 17.27 -13.56 6.17
CA LYS A 307 16.68 -14.89 6.47
C LYS A 307 15.17 -14.93 6.24
N LYS A 308 14.48 -13.85 6.58
CA LYS A 308 13.03 -13.72 6.35
C LYS A 308 12.69 -13.68 4.87
N ALA A 309 13.40 -12.88 4.07
CA ALA A 309 13.21 -12.80 2.63
C ALA A 309 13.43 -14.17 1.96
N GLN A 310 14.50 -14.88 2.32
CA GLN A 310 14.77 -16.25 1.84
C GLN A 310 13.65 -17.23 2.23
N SER A 311 13.15 -17.16 3.46
CA SER A 311 12.06 -18.04 3.92
C SER A 311 10.75 -17.79 3.18
N LEU A 312 10.43 -16.51 2.91
CA LEU A 312 9.28 -16.12 2.11
C LEU A 312 9.39 -16.61 0.66
N ALA A 313 10.57 -16.50 0.04
CA ALA A 313 10.80 -17.01 -1.32
C ALA A 313 10.63 -18.54 -1.38
N LYS A 314 11.17 -19.27 -0.39
CA LYS A 314 11.00 -20.73 -0.29
C LYS A 314 9.54 -21.14 -0.15
N LEU A 315 8.78 -20.47 0.72
CA LEU A 315 7.35 -20.69 0.88
C LEU A 315 6.62 -20.46 -0.44
N ALA A 316 6.93 -19.35 -1.12
CA ALA A 316 6.30 -19.01 -2.39
C ALA A 316 6.53 -20.05 -3.47
N LEU A 317 7.78 -20.47 -3.67
CA LEU A 317 8.13 -21.50 -4.64
C LEU A 317 7.48 -22.84 -4.28
N LYS A 318 7.42 -23.21 -3.00
CA LYS A 318 6.69 -24.41 -2.55
C LYS A 318 5.22 -24.34 -2.98
N VAL A 319 4.53 -23.23 -2.70
CA VAL A 319 3.12 -23.05 -3.08
C VAL A 319 2.95 -23.07 -4.60
N ILE A 320 3.80 -22.38 -5.35
CA ILE A 320 3.75 -22.37 -6.83
C ILE A 320 3.88 -23.78 -7.39
N ARG A 321 4.84 -24.57 -6.92
CA ARG A 321 5.03 -25.98 -7.33
C ARG A 321 3.81 -26.85 -7.05
N GLN A 322 3.14 -26.60 -5.94
CA GLN A 322 2.00 -27.41 -5.50
C GLN A 322 0.71 -27.03 -6.24
N ASP A 323 0.47 -25.73 -6.42
CA ASP A 323 -0.84 -25.22 -6.84
C ASP A 323 -0.90 -24.78 -8.30
N VAL A 324 0.25 -24.43 -8.90
CA VAL A 324 0.40 -23.93 -10.27
C VAL A 324 1.72 -24.44 -10.89
N PRO A 325 1.93 -25.77 -10.98
CA PRO A 325 3.20 -26.37 -11.35
C PRO A 325 3.71 -25.92 -12.73
N GLU A 326 2.82 -25.48 -13.62
CA GLU A 326 3.18 -24.97 -14.95
C GLU A 326 4.04 -23.70 -14.91
N LEU A 327 4.08 -23.01 -13.76
CA LEU A 327 4.89 -21.80 -13.58
C LEU A 327 6.23 -22.05 -12.89
N GLU A 328 6.55 -23.27 -12.47
CA GLU A 328 7.74 -23.56 -11.67
C GLU A 328 9.03 -23.02 -12.31
N ASP A 329 9.22 -23.29 -13.60
CA ASP A 329 10.42 -22.91 -14.37
C ASP A 329 10.28 -21.55 -15.08
N GLU A 330 9.13 -20.87 -14.90
CA GLU A 330 8.87 -19.57 -15.54
C GLU A 330 9.39 -18.38 -14.74
N PHE A 331 9.59 -18.57 -13.43
CA PHE A 331 10.03 -17.51 -12.52
C PHE A 331 11.54 -17.34 -12.48
N ASP A 332 11.98 -16.12 -12.76
CA ASP A 332 13.29 -15.65 -12.36
C ASP A 332 13.23 -15.10 -10.92
N VAL A 333 14.02 -15.66 -10.01
CA VAL A 333 13.90 -15.39 -8.57
C VAL A 333 14.85 -14.27 -8.15
N LEU A 334 14.29 -13.23 -7.52
CA LEU A 334 15.03 -12.10 -6.96
C LEU A 334 14.71 -11.97 -5.47
N VAL A 335 15.68 -12.26 -4.60
CA VAL A 335 15.51 -12.20 -3.14
C VAL A 335 16.41 -11.12 -2.59
N GLY A 336 15.91 -10.28 -1.69
CA GLY A 336 16.70 -9.21 -1.11
C GLY A 336 16.12 -8.60 0.15
N THR A 337 16.83 -7.61 0.67
CA THR A 337 16.41 -6.83 1.84
C THR A 337 16.09 -5.39 1.45
N MET A 338 15.14 -4.77 2.14
CA MET A 338 14.77 -3.36 1.96
C MET A 338 15.19 -2.51 3.15
N ASN A 339 16.07 -1.54 2.95
CA ASN A 339 16.35 -0.55 3.99
C ASN A 339 15.23 0.51 4.02
N LEU A 340 14.51 0.61 5.14
CA LEU A 340 13.40 1.55 5.32
C LEU A 340 13.83 3.01 5.57
N ASN A 341 15.11 3.31 5.68
CA ASN A 341 15.59 4.68 5.77
C ASN A 341 15.99 5.23 4.40
N THR A 342 16.35 4.35 3.46
CA THR A 342 16.80 4.73 2.11
C THR A 342 15.88 4.28 0.99
N ARG A 343 14.96 3.36 1.27
CA ARG A 343 14.13 2.65 0.28
C ARG A 343 14.96 1.85 -0.75
N LEU A 344 16.20 1.54 -0.42
CA LEU A 344 17.08 0.74 -1.26
C LEU A 344 16.81 -0.75 -1.05
N PHE A 345 16.52 -1.45 -2.14
CA PHE A 345 16.49 -2.90 -2.22
C PHE A 345 17.91 -3.39 -2.53
N THR A 346 18.39 -4.33 -1.72
CA THR A 346 19.70 -4.98 -1.93
C THR A 346 19.47 -6.47 -2.13
N PRO A 347 19.79 -7.02 -3.32
CA PRO A 347 19.77 -8.46 -3.54
C PRO A 347 20.67 -9.18 -2.52
N ILE A 348 20.23 -10.35 -2.08
CA ILE A 348 21.06 -11.28 -1.32
C ILE A 348 21.65 -12.24 -2.34
N GLU A 349 22.98 -12.39 -2.36
CA GLU A 349 23.63 -13.43 -3.14
C GLU A 349 23.08 -14.79 -2.70
N GLN A 350 22.57 -15.57 -3.66
CA GLN A 350 22.00 -16.89 -3.40
C GLN A 350 23.04 -17.98 -3.47
#